data_AF-A0A8H3E6I0-F1
#
_entry.id   AF-A0A8H3E6I0-F1
#
_cell.length_a   1.000
_cell.length_b   1.000
_cell.length_c   1.000
_cell.angle_alpha   90.00
_cell.angle_beta   90.00
_cell.angle_gamma   90.00
#
_symmetry.space_group_name_H-M   'P 1'
#
loop_
_entity.id
_entity.type
_entity.pdbx_description
1 polymer ?
#
loop_
_entity_poly.entity_id
_entity_poly.type
_entity_poly.pdbx_seq_one_letter_code
_entity_poly.pdbx_strand_id
1 'polypeptide(L)'
;MPPKVRTANTLVARFLERAVAQSPNHGAPIVNPFLPQKNPQTGRWHDPQYSLRRQKELVKQARAQGVIGLLPPGLKARREDGAGTGTEADPTSNGLAALKWEGEPASKSNVGIRSTQRRFKGHKWEREAKERADFVSKRMETMAKRIAEMKTARIQERTKARPSLPF
;
A
#
# COMPACT_ATOMS: atom_id res chain seq x y z
N MET A 1 20.05 35.86 17.31
CA MET A 1 21.25 35.01 17.12
C MET A 1 20.87 33.86 16.20
N PRO A 2 21.32 33.82 14.94
CA PRO A 2 21.12 32.61 14.14
C PRO A 2 21.92 31.47 14.78
N PRO A 3 21.35 30.25 14.87
CA PRO A 3 22.05 29.12 15.46
C PRO A 3 23.34 28.87 14.68
N LYS A 4 24.48 28.82 15.38
CA LYS A 4 25.77 28.38 14.82
C LYS A 4 25.55 26.99 14.22
N VAL A 5 25.42 26.91 12.90
CA VAL A 5 25.36 25.64 12.17
C VAL A 5 26.73 25.00 12.37
N ARG A 6 26.82 24.07 13.32
CA ARG A 6 27.97 23.19 13.42
C ARG A 6 28.03 22.42 12.10
N THR A 7 28.96 22.81 11.24
CA THR A 7 29.43 22.10 10.05
C THR A 7 30.02 20.76 10.50
N ALA A 8 29.15 19.83 10.90
CA ALA A 8 29.56 18.58 11.50
C ALA A 8 28.81 17.43 10.83
N ASN A 9 29.44 16.79 9.84
CA ASN A 9 29.24 15.38 9.46
C ASN A 9 27.78 14.89 9.39
N THR A 10 26.82 15.70 8.92
CA THR A 10 25.43 15.23 8.78
C THR A 10 25.31 14.31 7.56
N LEU A 11 24.37 13.35 7.60
CA LEU A 11 24.17 12.44 6.47
C LEU A 11 23.80 13.21 5.21
N VAL A 12 23.08 14.33 5.37
CA VAL A 12 22.71 15.25 4.29
C VAL A 12 23.94 15.94 3.71
N ALA A 13 24.87 16.44 4.53
CA ALA A 13 26.10 17.06 4.03
C ALA A 13 26.95 16.08 3.23
N ARG A 14 27.21 14.88 3.77
CA ARG A 14 27.96 13.82 3.06
C ARG A 14 27.28 13.38 1.77
N PHE A 15 25.95 13.33 1.78
CA PHE A 15 25.16 13.01 0.59
C PHE A 15 25.36 14.08 -0.50
N LEU A 16 25.26 15.36 -0.13
CA LEU A 16 25.43 16.48 -1.07
C LEU A 16 26.87 16.57 -1.58
N GLU A 17 27.88 16.38 -0.73
CA GLU A 17 29.29 16.31 -1.13
C GLU A 17 29.54 15.20 -2.15
N ARG A 18 29.02 14.00 -1.90
CA ARG A 18 29.12 12.88 -2.84
C ARG A 18 28.41 13.18 -4.17
N ALA A 19 27.26 13.83 -4.11
CA ALA A 19 26.50 14.21 -5.31
C ALA A 19 27.27 15.22 -6.16
N VAL A 20 27.84 16.25 -5.54
CA VAL A 20 28.70 17.24 -6.21
C VAL A 20 29.90 16.56 -6.86
N ALA A 21 30.56 15.63 -6.16
CA ALA A 21 31.70 14.88 -6.68
C ALA A 21 31.35 13.94 -7.86
N GLN A 22 30.10 13.49 -7.95
CA GLN A 22 29.60 12.67 -9.07
C GLN A 22 29.16 13.49 -10.28
N SER A 23 29.06 14.82 -10.15
CA SER A 23 28.69 15.70 -11.25
C SER A 23 29.86 15.84 -12.23
N PRO A 24 29.74 15.40 -13.49
CA PRO A 24 30.83 15.48 -14.45
C PRO A 24 31.13 16.93 -14.88
N ASN A 25 30.15 17.83 -14.82
CA ASN A 25 30.28 19.26 -15.09
C ASN A 25 29.38 20.08 -14.14
N HIS A 26 29.70 21.34 -13.90
CA HIS A 26 28.81 22.26 -13.17
C HIS A 26 27.53 22.52 -14.00
N GLY A 27 26.36 22.19 -13.45
CA GLY A 27 25.07 22.37 -14.12
C GLY A 27 24.62 21.21 -15.02
N ALA A 28 25.47 20.19 -15.22
CA ALA A 28 25.03 18.96 -15.87
C ALA A 28 24.02 18.24 -14.97
N PRO A 29 22.95 17.67 -15.56
CA PRO A 29 21.92 17.01 -14.80
C PRO A 29 22.44 15.68 -14.22
N ILE A 30 22.22 15.47 -12.91
CA ILE A 30 22.73 14.31 -12.16
C ILE A 30 21.62 13.28 -12.00
N VAL A 31 21.95 12.00 -12.22
CA VAL A 31 20.99 10.91 -12.05
C VAL A 31 20.53 10.81 -10.60
N ASN A 32 19.22 10.77 -10.40
CA ASN A 32 18.64 10.79 -9.07
C ASN A 32 18.87 9.46 -8.31
N PRO A 33 19.53 9.49 -7.14
CA PRO A 33 19.85 8.29 -6.37
C PRO A 33 18.67 7.76 -5.54
N PHE A 34 17.54 8.47 -5.50
CA PHE A 34 16.31 8.07 -4.81
C PHE A 34 15.35 7.26 -5.70
N LEU A 35 15.57 7.26 -7.02
CA LEU A 35 14.74 6.55 -7.97
C LEU A 35 15.38 5.21 -8.36
N PRO A 36 14.57 4.17 -8.60
CA PRO A 36 15.06 2.93 -9.21
C PRO A 36 15.50 3.21 -10.65
N GLN A 37 16.58 2.56 -11.08
CA GLN A 37 17.17 2.77 -12.41
C GLN A 37 17.08 1.49 -13.22
N LYS A 38 16.73 1.61 -14.50
CA LYS A 38 16.71 0.48 -15.44
C LYS A 38 18.07 0.40 -16.14
N ASN A 39 18.73 -0.75 -16.05
CA ASN A 39 19.96 -0.99 -16.78
C ASN A 39 19.63 -1.15 -18.28
N PRO A 40 20.21 -0.35 -19.19
CA PRO A 40 19.88 -0.40 -20.61
C PRO A 40 20.33 -1.69 -21.30
N GLN A 41 21.43 -2.30 -20.82
CA GLN A 41 21.99 -3.51 -21.42
C GLN A 41 21.22 -4.77 -21.00
N THR A 42 20.89 -4.89 -19.72
CA THR A 42 20.22 -6.10 -19.18
C THR A 42 18.71 -5.96 -19.10
N GLY A 43 18.17 -4.75 -19.21
CA GLY A 43 16.75 -4.43 -19.06
C GLY A 43 16.21 -4.57 -17.63
N ARG A 44 17.04 -4.98 -16.67
CA ARG A 44 16.65 -5.19 -15.26
C ARG A 44 16.57 -3.86 -14.51
N TRP A 45 15.62 -3.77 -13.60
CA TRP A 45 15.51 -2.65 -12.67
C TRP A 45 16.43 -2.90 -11.48
N HIS A 46 17.25 -1.90 -11.15
CA HIS A 46 18.00 -1.85 -9.91
C HIS A 46 17.24 -1.01 -8.88
N ASP A 47 17.31 -1.46 -7.63
CA ASP A 47 16.82 -0.71 -6.50
C ASP A 47 17.49 0.67 -6.40
N PRO A 48 16.82 1.68 -5.84
CA PRO A 48 17.43 2.98 -5.62
C PRO A 48 18.66 2.86 -4.72
N GLN A 49 19.70 3.65 -5.00
CA GLN A 49 20.95 3.64 -4.24
C GLN A 49 20.73 3.87 -2.74
N TYR A 50 19.74 4.71 -2.40
CA TYR A 50 19.24 4.88 -1.04
C TYR A 50 17.86 4.24 -0.89
N SER A 51 17.74 3.33 0.08
CA SER A 51 16.47 2.71 0.46
C SER A 51 15.50 3.73 1.04
N LEU A 52 14.18 3.47 0.96
CA LEU A 52 13.14 4.40 1.43
C LEU A 52 13.30 4.85 2.89
N ARG A 53 13.86 3.99 3.74
CA ARG A 53 14.19 4.35 5.13
C ARG A 53 15.31 5.40 5.19
N ARG A 54 16.41 5.18 4.46
CA ARG A 54 17.53 6.13 4.39
C ARG A 54 17.11 7.45 3.75
N GLN A 55 16.29 7.39 2.70
CA GLN A 55 15.66 8.59 2.12
C GLN A 55 14.87 9.37 3.19
N LYS A 56 14.04 8.69 3.99
CA LYS A 56 13.29 9.34 5.08
C LYS A 56 14.20 9.98 6.14
N GLU A 57 15.30 9.33 6.50
CA GLU A 57 16.29 9.86 7.45
C GLU A 57 16.97 11.13 6.90
N LEU A 58 17.38 11.12 5.62
CA LEU A 58 17.93 12.29 4.92
C LEU A 58 16.92 13.45 4.86
N VAL A 59 15.68 13.16 4.47
CA VAL A 59 14.62 14.17 4.41
C VAL A 59 14.32 14.75 5.79
N LYS A 60 14.28 13.90 6.83
CA LYS A 60 14.06 14.36 8.21
C LYS A 60 15.16 15.33 8.65
N GLN A 61 16.42 15.02 8.37
CA GLN A 61 17.55 15.90 8.68
C GLN A 61 17.52 17.19 7.85
N ALA A 62 17.24 17.10 6.55
CA ALA A 62 17.18 18.27 5.68
C ALA A 62 16.03 19.22 6.06
N ARG A 63 14.87 18.69 6.48
CA ARG A 63 13.77 19.50 7.03
C ARG A 63 14.18 20.22 8.30
N ALA A 64 14.89 19.55 9.21
CA ALA A 64 15.39 20.16 10.44
C ALA A 64 16.42 21.28 10.17
N GLN A 65 17.16 21.18 9.06
CA GLN A 65 18.17 22.15 8.65
C GLN A 65 17.65 23.21 7.67
N GLY A 66 16.41 23.07 7.15
CA GLY A 66 15.87 23.96 6.11
C GLY A 66 16.46 23.75 4.71
N VAL A 67 17.20 22.66 4.48
CA VAL A 67 17.96 22.40 3.24
C VAL A 67 17.23 21.40 2.32
N ILE A 68 15.90 21.31 2.41
CA ILE A 68 15.13 20.34 1.62
C ILE A 68 15.22 20.61 0.10
N GLY A 69 15.37 21.88 -0.29
CA GLY A 69 15.50 22.33 -1.68
C GLY A 69 16.67 21.73 -2.45
N LEU A 70 17.74 21.35 -1.75
CA LEU A 70 18.94 20.78 -2.37
C LEU A 70 18.85 19.25 -2.58
N LEU A 71 17.94 18.57 -1.87
CA LEU A 71 17.77 17.13 -2.01
C LEU A 71 17.06 16.77 -3.32
N PRO A 72 17.32 15.57 -3.89
CA PRO A 72 16.60 15.11 -5.05
C PRO A 72 15.12 14.87 -4.74
N PRO A 73 14.24 15.12 -5.72
CA PRO A 73 12.84 14.77 -5.59
C PRO A 73 12.68 13.24 -5.54
N GLY A 74 11.84 12.71 -4.65
CA GLY A 74 11.67 11.27 -4.46
C GLY A 74 10.35 10.93 -3.77
N LEU A 75 10.11 9.64 -3.53
CA LEU A 75 8.88 9.15 -2.89
C LEU A 75 8.65 9.69 -1.47
N LYS A 76 9.72 10.10 -0.77
CA LYS A 76 9.67 10.67 0.59
C LYS A 76 9.96 12.17 0.66
N ALA A 77 10.46 12.76 -0.43
CA ALA A 77 10.75 14.19 -0.56
C ALA A 77 10.19 14.63 -1.91
N ARG A 78 8.88 14.89 -2.00
CA ARG A 78 8.31 15.27 -3.30
C ARG A 78 8.63 16.73 -3.59
N ARG A 79 8.54 17.12 -4.87
CA ARG A 79 8.67 18.51 -5.30
C ARG A 79 7.66 19.45 -4.62
N GLU A 80 6.47 18.91 -4.31
CA GLU A 80 5.44 19.57 -3.49
C GLU A 80 5.94 19.96 -2.09
N ASP A 81 6.83 19.15 -1.52
CA ASP A 81 7.42 19.39 -0.20
C ASP A 81 8.64 20.35 -0.29
N GLY A 82 8.92 20.91 -1.47
CA GLY A 82 10.05 21.78 -1.75
C GLY A 82 11.34 21.06 -2.13
N ALA A 83 11.33 19.75 -2.44
CA ALA A 83 12.53 19.02 -2.84
C ALA A 83 12.85 19.18 -4.34
N GLY A 84 14.12 19.43 -4.70
CA GLY A 84 14.57 19.50 -6.09
C GLY A 84 14.10 20.73 -6.86
N THR A 85 13.57 21.75 -6.18
CA THR A 85 13.26 23.05 -6.80
C THR A 85 14.52 23.83 -7.11
N GLY A 86 15.66 23.47 -6.51
CA GLY A 86 16.77 24.41 -6.38
C GLY A 86 16.30 25.58 -5.50
N THR A 87 17.21 26.21 -4.77
CA THR A 87 16.93 27.57 -4.31
C THR A 87 16.93 28.44 -5.56
N GLU A 88 15.75 28.95 -5.95
CA GLU A 88 15.65 30.07 -6.89
C GLU A 88 16.68 31.12 -6.46
N ALA A 89 17.48 31.55 -7.43
CA ALA A 89 18.78 32.16 -7.21
C ALA A 89 18.73 33.43 -6.33
N ASP A 90 19.18 33.31 -5.08
CA ASP A 90 19.85 34.42 -4.40
C ASP A 90 21.33 34.38 -4.86
N PRO A 91 21.81 35.35 -5.67
CA PRO A 91 23.17 35.35 -6.23
C PRO A 91 24.27 35.52 -5.17
N THR A 92 23.91 35.68 -3.90
CA THR A 92 24.80 35.93 -2.75
C THR A 92 25.09 34.69 -1.90
N SER A 93 24.42 33.55 -2.13
CA SER A 93 24.73 32.33 -1.38
C SER A 93 25.90 31.58 -2.01
N ASN A 94 27.08 31.73 -1.41
CA ASN A 94 28.32 31.07 -1.80
C ASN A 94 28.17 29.55 -1.99
N GLY A 95 28.48 29.08 -3.21
CA GLY A 95 29.24 27.84 -3.43
C GLY A 95 28.50 26.51 -3.66
N LEU A 96 27.19 26.40 -3.37
CA LEU A 96 26.44 25.17 -3.68
C LEU A 96 25.74 25.33 -5.03
N ALA A 97 26.50 25.04 -6.10
CA ALA A 97 26.02 25.05 -7.48
C ALA A 97 24.66 24.35 -7.59
N ALA A 98 23.77 24.90 -8.43
CA ALA A 98 22.44 24.40 -8.68
C ALA A 98 22.48 22.93 -9.14
N LEU A 99 22.31 21.99 -8.20
CA LEU A 99 22.22 20.57 -8.49
C LEU A 99 20.88 20.30 -9.19
N LYS A 100 20.94 20.10 -10.50
CA LYS A 100 19.78 19.72 -11.30
C LYS A 100 19.67 18.20 -11.28
N TRP A 101 18.64 17.68 -10.63
CA TRP A 101 18.39 16.25 -10.55
C TRP A 101 17.55 15.74 -11.74
N GLU A 102 17.94 14.60 -12.31
CA GLU A 102 17.19 13.93 -13.38
C GLU A 102 16.11 12.99 -12.86
N GLY A 103 14.92 13.10 -13.45
CA GLY A 103 13.82 12.17 -13.21
C GLY A 103 12.85 12.64 -12.12
N GLU A 104 11.56 12.45 -12.40
CA GLU A 104 10.49 12.75 -11.45
C GLU A 104 9.99 11.47 -10.77
N PRO A 105 9.70 11.52 -9.46
CA PRO A 105 9.08 10.39 -8.78
C PRO A 105 7.69 10.12 -9.36
N ALA A 106 7.35 8.84 -9.49
CA ALA A 106 6.02 8.40 -9.92
C ALA A 106 4.92 9.14 -9.12
N SER A 107 3.86 9.54 -9.83
CA SER A 107 2.71 10.19 -9.18
C SER A 107 2.10 9.26 -8.13
N LYS A 108 1.63 9.83 -7.02
CA LYS A 108 0.86 9.07 -6.03
C LYS A 108 -0.43 8.61 -6.71
N SER A 109 -0.62 7.31 -6.88
CA SER A 109 -1.92 6.80 -7.30
C SER A 109 -2.90 6.97 -6.13
N ASN A 110 -3.88 7.85 -6.30
CA ASN A 110 -5.04 7.92 -5.39
C ASN A 110 -5.98 6.73 -5.57
N VAL A 111 -5.76 5.93 -6.63
CA VAL A 111 -6.40 4.64 -6.84
C VAL A 111 -5.68 3.62 -5.96
N GLY A 112 -6.03 3.59 -4.68
CA GLY A 112 -5.64 2.50 -3.81
C GLY A 112 -6.19 1.18 -4.35
N ILE A 113 -5.42 0.09 -4.22
CA ILE A 113 -5.89 -1.29 -4.47
C ILE A 113 -7.19 -1.57 -3.69
N ARG A 114 -7.38 -0.87 -2.57
CA ARG A 114 -8.61 -0.84 -1.79
C ARG A 114 -9.44 0.34 -2.28
N SER A 115 -10.37 0.07 -3.18
CA SER A 115 -11.49 0.98 -3.41
C SER A 115 -12.10 1.37 -2.06
N THR A 116 -12.50 2.63 -1.94
CA THR A 116 -12.90 3.33 -0.72
C THR A 116 -14.06 2.67 0.06
N GLN A 117 -14.62 1.59 -0.46
CA GLN A 117 -15.61 0.74 0.19
C GLN A 117 -14.94 -0.60 0.53
N ARG A 118 -14.44 -0.76 1.77
CA ARG A 118 -14.11 -2.09 2.31
C ARG A 118 -15.40 -2.89 2.34
N ARG A 119 -15.69 -3.63 1.26
CA ARG A 119 -16.82 -4.55 1.18
C ARG A 119 -16.58 -5.67 2.19
N PHE A 120 -17.17 -5.51 3.36
CA PHE A 120 -17.21 -6.56 4.36
C PHE A 120 -17.91 -7.77 3.74
N LYS A 121 -17.23 -8.91 3.67
CA LYS A 121 -17.72 -10.13 3.02
C LYS A 121 -18.92 -10.74 3.74
N GLY A 122 -19.10 -10.42 5.03
CA GLY A 122 -20.05 -11.08 5.91
C GLY A 122 -19.51 -12.41 6.45
N HIS A 123 -20.03 -12.81 7.62
CA HIS A 123 -19.76 -14.13 8.19
C HIS A 123 -20.40 -15.22 7.31
N LYS A 124 -19.88 -16.46 7.40
CA LYS A 124 -20.42 -17.58 6.60
C LYS A 124 -21.93 -17.77 6.81
N TRP A 125 -22.40 -17.61 8.04
CA TRP A 125 -23.82 -17.80 8.35
C TRP A 125 -24.72 -16.71 7.78
N GLU A 126 -24.24 -15.47 7.68
CA GLU A 126 -24.97 -14.35 7.07
C GLU A 126 -25.17 -14.59 5.58
N ARG A 127 -24.12 -15.10 4.91
CA ARG A 127 -24.16 -15.44 3.48
C ARG A 127 -25.13 -16.59 3.19
N GLU A 128 -25.16 -17.59 4.07
CA GLU A 128 -25.98 -18.80 3.91
C GLU A 128 -27.39 -18.66 4.52
N ALA A 129 -27.70 -17.55 5.19
CA ALA A 129 -28.96 -17.39 5.91
C ALA A 129 -30.19 -17.52 5.01
N LYS A 130 -30.13 -16.95 3.80
CA LYS A 130 -31.21 -17.04 2.81
C LYS A 130 -31.41 -18.48 2.33
N GLU A 131 -30.33 -19.15 1.95
CA GLU A 131 -30.38 -20.55 1.51
C GLU A 131 -30.91 -21.48 2.61
N ARG A 132 -30.49 -21.25 3.86
CA ARG A 132 -31.03 -21.99 5.01
C ARG A 132 -32.52 -21.73 5.23
N ALA A 133 -32.96 -20.48 5.12
CA ALA A 133 -34.38 -20.13 5.26
C ALA A 133 -35.23 -20.78 4.15
N ASP A 134 -34.75 -20.74 2.91
CA ASP A 134 -35.40 -21.37 1.75
C ASP A 134 -35.43 -22.90 1.86
N PHE A 135 -34.37 -23.50 2.43
CA PHE A 135 -34.35 -24.94 2.70
C PHE A 135 -35.36 -25.33 3.79
N VAL A 136 -35.46 -24.52 4.85
CA VAL A 136 -36.44 -24.72 5.92
C VAL A 136 -37.85 -24.58 5.37
N SER A 137 -38.18 -23.54 4.60
CA SER A 137 -39.53 -23.34 4.05
C SER A 137 -39.98 -24.52 3.18
N LYS A 138 -39.15 -24.95 2.21
CA LYS A 138 -39.40 -26.14 1.39
C LYS A 138 -39.61 -27.41 2.22
N ARG A 139 -38.86 -27.54 3.32
CA ARG A 139 -39.02 -28.67 4.23
C ARG A 139 -40.30 -28.57 5.08
N MET A 140 -40.82 -27.39 5.34
CA MET A 140 -42.10 -27.22 6.05
C MET A 140 -43.31 -27.50 5.14
N GLU A 141 -43.23 -27.19 3.84
CA GLU A 141 -44.31 -27.45 2.87
C GLU A 141 -44.79 -28.90 2.85
N THR A 142 -43.86 -29.87 2.90
CA THR A 142 -44.18 -31.31 2.87
C THR A 142 -44.28 -31.94 4.26
N MET A 143 -44.29 -31.14 5.33
CA MET A 143 -44.28 -31.64 6.71
C MET A 143 -45.54 -32.43 7.05
N ALA A 144 -46.72 -31.93 6.69
CA ALA A 144 -47.99 -32.62 6.96
C ALA A 144 -48.05 -34.01 6.30
N LYS A 145 -47.56 -34.13 5.06
CA LYS A 145 -47.48 -35.41 4.33
C LYS A 145 -46.57 -36.39 5.04
N ARG A 146 -45.36 -35.96 5.43
CA ARG A 146 -44.41 -36.80 6.19
C ARG A 146 -44.97 -37.27 7.53
N ILE A 147 -45.72 -36.42 8.22
CA ILE A 147 -46.39 -36.80 9.48
C ILE A 147 -47.47 -37.84 9.21
N ALA A 148 -48.27 -37.67 8.16
CA ALA A 148 -49.32 -38.61 7.78
C ALA A 148 -48.72 -39.97 7.41
N GLU A 149 -47.71 -39.98 6.54
CA GLU A 149 -46.96 -41.19 6.13
C GLU A 149 -46.34 -41.92 7.33
N MET A 150 -45.71 -41.18 8.25
CA MET A 150 -45.15 -41.78 9.46
C MET A 150 -46.25 -42.39 10.35
N LYS A 151 -47.39 -41.70 10.51
CA LYS A 151 -48.53 -42.21 11.27
C LYS A 151 -49.15 -43.44 10.62
N THR A 152 -49.34 -43.45 9.29
CA THR A 152 -49.92 -44.59 8.57
C THR A 152 -49.00 -45.80 8.62
N ALA A 153 -47.70 -45.62 8.40
CA ALA A 153 -46.71 -46.68 8.54
C ALA A 153 -46.75 -47.30 9.94
N ARG A 154 -46.77 -46.47 10.98
CA ARG A 154 -46.87 -46.93 12.38
C ARG A 154 -48.18 -47.67 12.68
N ILE A 155 -49.30 -47.24 12.08
CA ILE A 155 -50.58 -47.96 12.20
C ILE A 155 -50.49 -49.31 11.49
N GLN A 156 -49.94 -49.35 10.28
CA GLN A 156 -49.77 -50.58 9.50
C GLN A 156 -48.88 -51.61 10.22
N GLU A 157 -47.77 -51.17 10.82
CA GLU A 157 -46.93 -52.04 11.66
C GLU A 157 -47.73 -52.63 12.83
N ARG A 158 -48.52 -51.79 13.52
CA ARG A 158 -49.37 -52.25 14.62
C ARG A 158 -50.45 -53.21 14.16
N THR A 159 -51.08 -52.99 13.01
CA THR A 159 -52.11 -53.91 12.49
C THR A 159 -51.51 -55.21 11.99
N LYS A 160 -50.32 -55.18 11.38
CA LYS A 160 -49.60 -56.39 10.94
C LYS A 160 -49.18 -57.27 12.12
N ALA A 161 -48.90 -56.65 13.27
CA ALA A 161 -48.60 -57.33 14.52
C ALA A 161 -49.84 -57.81 15.30
N ARG A 162 -51.07 -57.49 14.85
CA ARG A 162 -52.30 -58.01 15.47
C ARG A 162 -52.57 -59.44 14.97
N PRO A 163 -52.82 -60.41 15.88
CA PRO A 163 -53.18 -61.76 15.48
C PRO A 163 -54.54 -61.79 14.75
N SER A 164 -54.68 -62.66 13.75
CA SER A 164 -55.81 -62.70 12.81
C SER A 164 -56.99 -63.57 13.25
N LEU A 165 -56.87 -64.32 14.34
CA LEU A 165 -57.92 -65.19 14.86
C LEU A 165 -58.69 -64.48 15.98
N PRO A 166 -60.04 -64.47 15.96
CA PRO A 166 -60.81 -64.03 17.10
C PRO A 166 -60.71 -65.14 18.14
N PHE A 167 -60.03 -64.85 19.25
CA PHE A 167 -60.42 -65.46 20.52
C PHE A 167 -61.37 -64.49 21.20
#